data_AF-A0A430B424-F1
#
_entry.id   AF-A0A430B424-F1
#
_cell.length_a   1.000
_cell.length_b   1.000
_cell.length_c   1.000
_cell.angle_alpha   90.00
_cell.angle_beta   90.00
_cell.angle_gamma   90.00
#
_symmetry.space_group_name_H-M   'P 1'
#
loop_
_entity.id
_entity.type
_entity.pdbx_description
1 polymer ?
#
loop_
_entity_poly.entity_id
_entity_poly.type
_entity_poly.pdbx_seq_one_letter_code
_entity_poly.pdbx_strand_id
1 'polypeptide(L)' 'MFLNKYKQGIKNAFKTNYSNGPLESLNNNIKIINRIAHGYRSFLNLYARIYLFQGLILLD' A
#
# COMPACT_ATOMS: atom_id res chain seq x y z
N MET A 1 -11.41 26.61 11.30
CA MET A 1 -12.11 25.63 12.17
C MET A 1 -11.61 24.19 11.97
N PHE A 2 -11.37 23.71 10.75
CA PHE A 2 -10.89 22.32 10.47
C PHE A 2 -9.47 22.02 10.99
N LEU A 3 -8.46 22.82 10.64
CA LEU A 3 -7.07 22.58 11.06
C LEU A 3 -6.87 22.68 12.58
N ASN A 4 -7.71 23.47 13.26
CA ASN A 4 -7.63 23.62 14.71
C ASN A 4 -7.96 22.30 15.43
N LYS A 5 -8.78 21.42 14.82
CA LYS A 5 -9.09 20.06 15.31
C LYS A 5 -7.86 19.14 15.31
N TYR A 6 -6.94 19.32 14.36
CA TYR A 6 -5.76 18.46 14.18
C TYR A 6 -4.46 19.11 14.66
N LYS A 7 -4.55 20.27 15.33
CA LYS A 7 -3.40 21.09 15.75
C LYS A 7 -2.35 20.30 16.54
N GLN A 8 -2.79 19.38 17.39
CA GLN A 8 -1.88 18.56 18.19
C GLN A 8 -1.12 17.54 17.32
N GLY A 9 -1.79 16.86 16.39
CA GLY A 9 -1.16 15.93 15.47
C GLY A 9 -0.13 16.61 14.56
N ILE A 10 -0.48 17.80 14.06
CA ILE A 10 0.42 18.63 13.25
C ILE A 10 1.67 19.02 14.05
N LYS A 11 1.52 19.49 15.30
CA LYS A 11 2.66 19.81 16.18
C LYS A 11 3.53 18.57 16.47
N ASN A 12 2.91 17.41 16.64
CA ASN A 12 3.64 16.17 16.90
C ASN A 12 4.42 15.70 15.66
N ALA A 13 3.85 15.85 14.45
CA ALA A 13 4.51 15.48 13.20
C ALA A 13 5.84 16.21 12.99
N PHE A 14 5.96 17.47 13.43
CA PHE A 14 7.22 18.23 13.37
C PHE A 14 8.22 17.87 14.48
N LYS A 15 7.78 17.19 15.55
CA LYS A 15 8.63 16.79 16.69
C LYS A 15 9.14 15.36 16.57
N THR A 16 8.42 14.50 15.86
CA THR A 16 8.74 13.08 15.72
C THR A 16 9.58 12.85 14.48
N ASN A 17 10.60 12.00 14.58
CA ASN A 17 11.37 11.53 13.43
C ASN A 17 10.64 10.43 12.61
N TYR A 18 9.40 10.09 13.00
CA TYR A 18 8.60 9.10 12.29
C TYR A 18 7.98 9.72 11.04
N SER A 19 8.16 9.03 9.91
CA SER A 19 7.53 9.39 8.65
C SER A 19 6.29 8.52 8.41
N ASN A 20 5.24 9.10 7.83
CA ASN A 20 4.08 8.37 7.33
C ASN A 20 4.37 7.60 6.03
N GLY A 21 5.54 7.84 5.42
CA GLY A 21 5.92 7.27 4.12
C GLY A 21 5.79 5.74 4.03
N PRO A 22 6.25 4.95 5.01
CA PRO A 22 6.07 3.50 5.00
C PRO A 22 4.58 3.06 5.00
N LEU A 23 3.73 3.74 5.76
CA LEU A 23 2.29 3.46 5.82
C LEU A 23 1.59 3.86 4.51
N GLU A 24 2.00 4.98 3.90
CA GLU A 24 1.50 5.42 2.60
C GLU A 24 1.92 4.46 1.48
N SER A 25 3.17 4.00 1.50
CA SER A 25 3.69 2.99 0.58
C SER A 25 2.90 1.69 0.68
N LEU A 26 2.62 1.20 1.90
CA LEU A 26 1.79 0.02 2.15
C LEU A 26 0.35 0.22 1.62
N ASN A 27 -0.28 1.36 1.93
CA ASN A 27 -1.63 1.67 1.46
C ASN A 27 -1.71 1.75 -0.07
N ASN A 28 -0.67 2.29 -0.73
CA ASN A 28 -0.60 2.33 -2.18
C ASN A 28 -0.48 0.92 -2.78
N ASN A 29 0.37 0.07 -2.21
CA ASN A 29 0.54 -1.31 -2.65
C ASN A 29 -0.77 -2.10 -2.56
N ILE A 30 -1.52 -1.96 -1.46
CA ILE A 30 -2.85 -2.60 -1.30
C ILE A 30 -3.83 -2.10 -2.37
N LYS A 31 -3.86 -0.78 -2.63
CA LYS A 31 -4.74 -0.20 -3.67
C LYS A 31 -4.40 -0.74 -5.07
N ILE A 32 -3.11 -0.89 -5.39
CA ILE A 32 -2.65 -1.47 -6.65
C ILE A 32 -3.09 -2.93 -6.75
N ILE A 33 -2.87 -3.74 -5.71
CA ILE A 33 -3.29 -5.14 -5.67
C ILE A 33 -4.79 -5.26 -5.90
N ASN A 34 -5.60 -4.46 -5.20
CA ASN A 34 -7.06 -4.46 -5.37
C ASN A 34 -7.49 -4.06 -6.79
N ARG A 35 -6.81 -3.08 -7.41
CA ARG A 35 -7.07 -2.69 -8.80
C ARG A 35 -6.77 -3.82 -9.78
N ILE A 36 -5.67 -4.53 -9.58
CA ILE A 36 -5.29 -5.68 -10.43
C ILE A 36 -6.27 -6.83 -10.21
N ALA A 37 -6.62 -7.12 -8.94
CA ALA A 37 -7.51 -8.22 -8.55
C ALA A 37 -8.92 -8.11 -9.16
N HIS A 38 -9.43 -6.90 -9.39
CA HIS A 38 -10.76 -6.68 -9.95
C HIS A 38 -10.97 -7.35 -11.32
N GLY A 39 -9.90 -7.61 -12.09
CA GLY A 39 -9.97 -8.31 -13.37
C GLY A 39 -9.94 -9.85 -13.29
N TYR A 40 -9.67 -10.41 -12.11
CA TYR A 40 -9.46 -11.85 -11.92
C TYR A 40 -10.63 -12.48 -11.18
N ARG A 41 -11.20 -13.54 -11.77
CA ARG A 41 -12.23 -14.37 -11.13
C ARG A 41 -11.66 -15.42 -10.16
N SER A 42 -10.38 -15.77 -10.31
CA SER A 42 -9.69 -16.77 -9.50
C SER A 42 -8.49 -16.16 -8.79
N PHE A 43 -8.40 -16.41 -7.47
CA PHE A 43 -7.25 -16.01 -6.66
C PHE A 43 -5.94 -16.62 -7.18
N LEU A 44 -5.96 -17.87 -7.65
CA LEU A 44 -4.76 -18.54 -8.20
C LEU A 44 -4.21 -17.81 -9.43
N ASN A 45 -5.08 -17.29 -10.30
CA ASN A 45 -4.66 -16.55 -11.49
C ASN A 45 -4.08 -15.19 -11.14
N LEU A 46 -4.65 -14.52 -10.13
CA LEU A 46 -4.09 -13.29 -9.57
C LEU A 46 -2.72 -13.55 -8.95
N TYR A 47 -2.61 -14.61 -8.15
CA TYR A 47 -1.37 -15.00 -7.47
C TYR A 47 -0.25 -15.33 -8.47
N ALA A 48 -0.56 -16.11 -9.50
CA ALA A 48 0.37 -16.39 -10.60
C ALA A 48 0.83 -15.09 -11.30
N ARG A 49 -0.09 -14.13 -11.54
CA ARG A 49 0.26 -12.83 -12.13
C ARG A 49 1.19 -12.00 -11.25
N ILE A 50 0.98 -12.02 -9.93
CA ILE A 50 1.85 -11.31 -8.98
C ILE A 50 3.26 -11.91 -8.99
N TYR A 51 3.37 -13.24 -8.97
CA TYR A 51 4.66 -13.94 -9.05
C TYR A 51 5.40 -13.67 -10.36
N LEU A 52 4.67 -13.68 -11.48
CA LEU A 52 5.19 -13.28 -12.79
C LEU A 52 5.74 -11.85 -12.76
N PHE A 53 4.99 -10.90 -12.19
CA PHE A 53 5.40 -9.50 -12.08
C PHE A 53 6.65 -9.30 -11.21
N GLN A 54 6.80 -10.13 -10.17
CA GLN A 54 7.95 -10.08 -9.27
C GLN A 54 9.17 -10.85 -9.82
N GLY A 55 9.05 -11.50 -10.99
CA GLY A 55 10.12 -12.33 -11.54
C GLY A 55 10.39 -13.60 -10.72
N LEU A 56 9.45 -14.00 -9.86
CA LEU A 56 9.55 -15.16 -8.97
C LEU A 56 9.00 -16.44 -9.61
N ILE A 57 8.98 -16.51 -10.93
CA ILE A 57 8.55 -17.74 -11.62
C ILE A 57 9.46 -18.85 -11.14
N LEU A 58 8.86 -19.85 -10.50
CA LEU A 58 9.49 -21.14 -10.20
C LEU A 58 9.93 -21.75 -11.53
N LEU A 59 11.21 -21.58 -11.86
CA LEU A 59 11.95 -22.53 -12.67
C LEU A 59 12.13 -23.77 -11.78
N ASP A 60 11.17 -24.69 -11.87
CA ASP A 60 11.39 -26.11 -11.63
C ASP A 60 10.77 -26.87 -12.81
#